data_AF-A0A4R7PBX1-F1
#
_entry.id   AF-A0A4R7PBX1-F1
#
_cell.length_a   1.000
_cell.length_b   1.000
_cell.length_c   1.000
_cell.angle_alpha   90.00
_cell.angle_beta   90.00
_cell.angle_gamma   90.00
#
_symmetry.space_group_name_H-M   'P 1'
#
loop_
_entity.id
_entity.type
_entity.pdbx_description
1 polymer ?
#
loop_
_entity_poly.entity_id
_entity_poly.type
_entity_poly.pdbx_seq_one_letter_code
_entity_poly.pdbx_strand_id
1 'polypeptide(L)'
;MNSTTLKGQLKQLTGKAKQEWAELTQDDWLRIEGDFDRLAGSIEERYGVAREAAEEQIRSFMTRIEAENKPKKRARPMPRRSISDVTARERAAAGL
;
A
#
# COMPACT_ATOMS: atom_id res chain seq x y z
N MET A 1 -0.58 -1.39 20.05
CA MET A 1 -1.66 -2.40 19.85
C MET A 1 -2.46 -2.08 18.60
N ASN A 2 -2.66 -3.08 17.71
CA ASN A 2 -3.82 -3.31 16.84
C ASN A 2 -3.64 -4.66 16.07
N SER A 3 -3.30 -5.74 16.79
CA SER A 3 -2.87 -7.03 16.18
C SER A 3 -3.96 -7.72 15.34
N THR A 4 -5.23 -7.46 15.62
CA THR A 4 -6.37 -8.06 14.90
C THR A 4 -6.51 -7.52 13.48
N THR A 5 -6.18 -6.25 13.26
CA THR A 5 -6.23 -5.61 11.93
C THR A 5 -5.10 -6.12 11.02
N LEU A 6 -3.93 -6.36 11.61
CA LEU A 6 -2.74 -6.81 10.90
C LEU A 6 -2.95 -8.18 10.22
N LYS A 7 -3.69 -9.09 10.84
CA LYS A 7 -4.02 -10.42 10.28
C LYS A 7 -4.86 -10.32 9.00
N GLY A 8 -5.88 -9.46 9.02
CA GLY A 8 -6.74 -9.24 7.85
C GLY A 8 -6.01 -8.60 6.68
N GLN A 9 -5.14 -7.61 6.97
CA GLN A 9 -4.31 -6.96 5.97
C GLN A 9 -3.24 -7.91 5.41
N LEU A 10 -2.55 -8.68 6.26
CA LEU A 10 -1.52 -9.63 5.82
C LEU A 10 -2.08 -10.64 4.83
N LYS A 11 -3.28 -11.18 5.10
CA LYS A 11 -3.96 -12.12 4.20
C LYS A 11 -4.24 -11.51 2.82
N GLN A 12 -4.64 -10.25 2.75
CA GLN A 12 -4.82 -9.55 1.48
C GLN A 12 -3.49 -9.29 0.75
N LEU A 13 -2.40 -9.13 1.51
CA LEU A 13 -1.08 -8.78 1.01
C LEU A 13 -0.16 -9.99 0.78
N THR A 14 -0.65 -11.20 1.02
CA THR A 14 0.12 -12.45 0.89
C THR A 14 0.84 -12.57 -0.47
N GLY A 15 0.25 -12.05 -1.55
CA GLY A 15 0.90 -12.03 -2.87
C GLY A 15 2.22 -11.25 -2.91
N LYS A 16 2.27 -10.07 -2.27
CA LYS A 16 3.49 -9.26 -2.16
C LYS A 16 4.43 -9.79 -1.08
N ALA A 17 3.86 -10.32 0.00
CA ALA A 17 4.62 -10.97 1.07
C ALA A 17 5.46 -12.15 0.52
N LYS A 18 4.88 -12.96 -0.38
CA LYS A 18 5.60 -14.02 -1.10
C LYS A 18 6.81 -13.54 -1.90
N GLN A 19 6.80 -12.29 -2.36
CA GLN A 19 7.92 -11.71 -3.11
C GLN A 19 9.02 -11.20 -2.18
N GLU A 20 8.65 -10.57 -1.06
CA GLU A 20 9.61 -10.06 -0.07
C GLU A 20 10.29 -11.21 0.69
N TRP A 21 9.54 -12.28 1.01
CA TRP A 21 10.09 -13.47 1.66
C TRP A 21 10.15 -14.66 0.72
N ALA A 22 10.99 -14.57 -0.32
CA ALA A 22 11.15 -15.61 -1.33
C ALA A 22 11.67 -16.96 -0.80
N GLU A 23 12.39 -16.96 0.34
CA GLU A 23 12.84 -18.20 1.00
C GLU A 23 11.68 -18.99 1.64
N LEU A 24 10.51 -18.37 1.85
CA LEU A 24 9.34 -19.06 2.41
C LEU A 24 8.62 -19.82 1.29
N THR A 25 8.46 -21.13 1.47
CA THR A 25 7.81 -21.99 0.49
C THR A 25 6.29 -21.84 0.53
N GLN A 26 5.62 -22.32 -0.52
CA GLN A 26 4.16 -22.37 -0.58
C GLN A 26 3.54 -23.09 0.65
N ASP A 27 4.22 -24.11 1.18
CA ASP A 27 3.78 -24.86 2.37
C ASP A 27 3.87 -24.01 3.65
N ASP A 28 4.94 -23.22 3.79
CA ASP A 28 5.08 -22.25 4.88
C ASP A 28 3.94 -21.21 4.82
N TRP A 29 3.64 -20.69 3.63
CA TRP A 29 2.52 -19.76 3.41
C TRP A 29 1.16 -20.37 3.75
N LEU A 30 0.97 -21.66 3.51
CA LEU A 30 -0.25 -22.39 3.88
C LEU A 30 -0.38 -22.53 5.39
N ARG A 31 0.73 -22.76 6.11
CA ARG A 31 0.72 -22.82 7.59
C ARG A 31 0.52 -21.46 8.23
N ILE A 32 1.07 -20.40 7.64
CA ILE A 32 0.97 -19.03 8.17
C ILE A 32 -0.49 -18.55 8.17
N GLU A 33 -1.29 -18.86 7.14
CA GLU A 33 -2.70 -18.44 7.01
C GLU A 33 -2.95 -16.93 7.20
N GLY A 34 -1.94 -16.09 6.93
CA GLY A 34 -1.98 -14.65 7.17
C GLY A 34 -1.84 -14.25 8.64
N ASP A 35 -1.38 -15.15 9.52
CA ASP A 35 -1.11 -14.88 10.92
C ASP A 35 0.28 -14.27 11.12
N PHE A 36 0.34 -13.14 11.83
CA PHE A 36 1.58 -12.40 12.07
C PHE A 36 2.59 -13.20 12.90
N ASP A 37 2.10 -13.91 13.93
CA ASP A 37 2.95 -14.63 14.87
C ASP A 37 3.59 -15.86 14.19
N ARG A 38 2.79 -16.55 13.38
CA ARG A 38 3.27 -17.66 12.54
C ARG A 38 4.28 -17.20 11.49
N LEU A 39 4.04 -16.06 10.84
CA LEU A 39 4.98 -15.50 9.87
C LEU A 39 6.32 -15.16 10.54
N ALA A 40 6.30 -14.58 11.74
CA ALA A 40 7.51 -14.29 12.50
C ALA A 40 8.29 -15.57 12.82
N GLY A 41 7.61 -16.64 13.24
CA GLY A 41 8.22 -17.95 13.47
C GLY A 41 8.85 -18.54 12.20
N SER A 42 8.15 -18.51 11.07
CA SER A 42 8.71 -19.00 9.80
C SER A 42 9.91 -18.17 9.33
N ILE A 43 9.91 -16.86 9.56
CA ILE A 43 11.05 -16.00 9.21
C ILE A 43 12.24 -16.29 10.12
N GLU A 44 12.01 -16.47 11.43
CA GLU A 44 13.04 -16.87 12.39
C GLU A 44 13.70 -18.20 11.98
N GLU A 45 12.91 -19.22 11.64
CA GLU A 45 13.42 -20.54 11.23
C GLU A 45 14.16 -20.52 9.89
N ARG A 46 13.67 -19.73 8.91
CA ARG A 46 14.19 -19.77 7.53
C ARG A 46 15.32 -18.79 7.29
N TYR A 47 15.25 -17.60 7.88
CA TYR A 47 16.27 -16.57 7.73
C TYR A 47 17.26 -16.56 8.89
N GLY A 48 17.02 -17.33 9.96
CA GLY A 48 17.92 -17.41 11.12
C GLY A 48 18.03 -16.09 11.88
N VAL A 49 16.96 -15.29 11.87
CA VAL A 49 16.91 -13.97 12.53
C VAL A 49 16.19 -14.07 13.87
N ALA A 50 16.52 -13.19 14.81
CA ALA A 50 15.80 -13.11 16.07
C ALA A 50 14.32 -12.76 15.85
N ARG A 51 13.44 -13.28 16.72
CA ARG A 51 12.00 -12.98 16.75
C ARG A 51 11.70 -11.49 16.58
N GLU A 52 12.37 -10.63 17.35
CA GLU A 52 12.18 -9.18 17.29
C GLU A 52 12.51 -8.58 15.91
N ALA A 53 13.59 -9.06 15.28
CA ALA A 53 13.98 -8.64 13.94
C ALA A 53 12.98 -9.12 12.88
N ALA A 54 12.44 -10.35 13.03
CA ALA A 54 11.38 -10.86 12.16
C ALA A 54 10.12 -10.00 12.29
N GLU A 55 9.69 -9.69 13.51
CA GLU A 55 8.53 -8.82 13.75
C GLU A 55 8.72 -7.42 13.18
N GLU A 56 9.92 -6.85 13.30
CA GLU A 56 10.24 -5.53 12.76
C GLU A 56 10.18 -5.52 11.22
N GLN A 57 10.70 -6.56 10.57
CA GLN A 57 10.58 -6.72 9.11
C GLN A 57 9.12 -6.78 8.68
N ILE A 58 8.28 -7.57 9.38
CA ILE A 58 6.85 -7.67 9.05
C ILE A 58 6.15 -6.32 9.27
N ARG A 59 6.43 -5.63 10.39
CA ARG A 59 5.86 -4.29 10.67
C ARG A 59 6.27 -3.27 9.60
N SER A 60 7.53 -3.28 9.19
CA SER A 60 8.07 -2.41 8.13
C SER A 60 7.37 -2.69 6.79
N PHE A 61 7.25 -3.97 6.43
CA PHE A 61 6.52 -4.40 5.23
C PHE A 61 5.07 -3.93 5.23
N MET A 62 4.33 -4.12 6.33
CA MET A 62 2.94 -3.67 6.44
C MET A 62 2.81 -2.16 6.27
N THR A 63 3.69 -1.40 6.92
CA THR A 63 3.72 0.07 6.80
C THR A 63 3.99 0.51 5.36
N ARG A 64 4.94 -0.13 4.68
CA ARG A 64 5.29 0.14 3.28
C ARG A 64 4.10 -0.12 2.35
N ILE A 65 3.42 -1.24 2.52
CA ILE A 65 2.30 -1.61 1.65
C ILE A 65 1.04 -0.78 1.94
N GLU A 66 0.81 -0.41 3.20
CA GLU A 66 -0.28 0.50 3.57
C GLU A 66 -0.07 1.89 2.95
N ALA A 67 1.17 2.40 2.98
CA ALA A 67 1.52 3.65 2.31
C ALA A 67 1.33 3.58 0.79
N GLU A 68 1.65 2.44 0.17
CA GLU A 68 1.48 2.22 -1.28
C GLU A 68 0.01 2.07 -1.70
N ASN A 69 -0.83 1.44 -0.87
CA ASN A 69 -2.27 1.28 -1.13
C ASN A 69 -3.08 2.54 -0.85
N LYS A 70 -2.52 3.55 -0.19
CA LYS A 70 -3.21 4.82 0.02
C LYS A 70 -3.43 5.47 -1.34
N PRO A 71 -4.69 5.78 -1.75
CA PRO A 71 -4.90 6.47 -3.00
C PRO A 71 -4.12 7.78 -2.95
N LYS A 72 -3.15 7.95 -3.86
CA LYS A 72 -2.42 9.22 -4.04
C LYS A 72 -3.48 10.30 -4.04
N LYS A 73 -3.51 11.14 -2.99
CA LYS A 73 -4.42 12.28 -2.92
C LYS A 73 -4.24 13.00 -4.24
N ARG A 74 -5.25 12.90 -5.11
CA ARG A 74 -5.29 13.63 -6.36
C ARG A 74 -4.91 15.05 -5.99
N ALA A 75 -3.80 15.53 -6.57
CA ALA A 75 -3.44 16.92 -6.46
C ALA A 75 -4.73 17.73 -6.64
N ARG A 76 -4.95 18.74 -5.76
CA ARG A 76 -6.08 19.66 -5.88
C ARG A 76 -6.32 19.92 -7.37
N PRO A 77 -7.55 19.74 -7.90
CA PRO A 77 -7.79 20.08 -9.29
C PRO A 77 -7.33 21.52 -9.47
N MET A 78 -6.29 21.73 -10.29
CA MET A 78 -5.95 23.07 -10.79
C MET A 78 -7.26 23.64 -11.33
N PRO A 79 -7.68 24.85 -10.95
CA PRO A 79 -8.86 25.44 -11.54
C PRO A 79 -8.64 25.41 -13.05
N ARG A 80 -9.46 24.63 -13.76
CA ARG A 80 -9.50 24.71 -15.22
C ARG A 80 -9.87 26.15 -15.50
N ARG A 81 -8.94 26.93 -16.04
CA ARG A 81 -9.26 28.24 -16.61
C ARG A 81 -10.45 28.00 -17.52
N SER A 82 -11.61 28.51 -17.11
CA SER A 82 -12.83 28.37 -17.87
C SER A 82 -12.56 29.00 -19.23
N ILE A 83 -12.83 28.25 -20.29
CA ILE A 83 -12.67 28.73 -21.67
C ILE A 83 -13.78 29.77 -22.01
N SER A 84 -14.60 30.13 -21.03
CA SER A 84 -15.74 31.04 -21.15
C SER A 84 -15.37 32.52 -21.26
N ASP A 85 -14.11 32.92 -21.06
CA ASP A 85 -13.69 34.33 -21.15
C ASP A 85 -13.20 34.76 -22.54
N VAL A 86 -13.28 33.90 -23.57
CA VAL A 86 -12.91 34.30 -24.95
C VAL A 86 -14.11 34.86 -25.73
N THR A 87 -15.35 34.73 -25.25
CA THR A 87 -16.54 35.22 -25.97
C THR A 87 -17.03 36.60 -25.51
N ALA A 88 -16.36 37.24 -24.55
CA ALA A 88 -16.75 38.58 -24.07
C ALA A 88 -16.10 39.76 -24.82
N ARG A 89 -15.17 39.52 -25.75
CA ARG A 89 -14.42 40.59 -26.42
C ARG A 89 -14.77 40.83 -27.90
N GLU A 90 -15.63 40.00 -28.50
CA GLU A 90 -16.05 40.18 -29.91
C GLU A 90 -17.41 40.88 -30.10
N ARG A 91 -18.04 41.40 -29.03
CA ARG A 91 -19.32 42.11 -29.15
C ARG A 91 -19.26 43.63 -28.99
N ALA A 92 -18.07 44.22 -29.04
CA ALA A 92 -17.88 45.68 -28.97
C ALA A 92 -17.23 46.29 -30.25
N ALA A 93 -17.10 45.53 -31.34
CA ALA A 93 -16.49 45.99 -32.59
C ALA A 93 -17.38 45.82 -33.84
N ALA A 94 -18.69 45.68 -33.66
CA ALA A 94 -19.66 45.80 -34.74
C ALA A 94 -20.65 46.91 -34.34
N GLY A 95 -20.23 48.16 -34.56
CA GLY A 95 -21.16 49.27 -34.65
C GLY A 95 -21.82 49.26 -36.03
N LEU A 96 -23.16 49.33 -36.05
CA LEU A 96 -24.03 50.12 -36.93
C LEU A 96 -25.49 49.71 -36.70
#